data_AF-A0A9Q3K857-F1
#
_entry.id   AF-A0A9Q3K857-F1
#
_cell.length_a   1.000
_cell.length_b   1.000
_cell.length_c   1.000
_cell.angle_alpha   90.00
_cell.angle_beta   90.00
_cell.angle_gamma   90.00
#
_symmetry.space_group_name_H-M   'P 1'
#
loop_
_entity.id
_entity.type
_entity.pdbx_description
1 polymer ?
#
loop_
_entity_poly.entity_id
_entity_poly.type
_entity_poly.pdbx_seq_one_letter_code
_entity_poly.pdbx_strand_id
1 'polypeptide(L)'
;MDFIRKMGRNKLVEITTPVLITWHDGKSRLCGDFRALNNYTKADRYPIPRILHALDKLEKSKYITKMDCMKSFHHNGAKLNSIKLLRIICHMGIYE
;
A
#
# COMPACT_ATOMS: atom_id res chain seq x y z
N MET A 1 8.74 -10.60 8.93
CA MET A 1 7.30 -10.78 8.61
C MET A 1 6.56 -10.22 9.82
N ASP A 2 6.65 -8.90 10.04
CA ASP A 2 6.46 -8.26 11.36
C ASP A 2 5.94 -6.81 11.26
N PHE A 3 5.11 -6.49 10.26
CA PHE A 3 4.76 -5.09 9.99
C PHE A 3 3.42 -4.63 10.58
N ILE A 4 2.72 -5.48 11.34
CA ILE A 4 1.42 -5.11 11.92
C ILE A 4 1.54 -5.12 13.43
N ARG A 5 1.67 -3.94 14.03
CA ARG A 5 1.75 -3.74 15.48
C ARG A 5 0.36 -3.55 16.05
N LYS A 6 -0.05 -4.41 16.99
CA LYS A 6 -1.32 -4.26 17.72
C LYS A 6 -1.27 -3.09 18.70
N MET A 7 -2.24 -2.20 18.61
CA MET A 7 -2.52 -1.18 19.61
C MET A 7 -3.48 -1.73 20.68
N GLY A 8 -3.31 -1.28 21.94
CA GLY A 8 -4.15 -1.73 23.05
C GLY A 8 -5.64 -1.49 22.78
N ARG A 9 -6.48 -2.47 23.13
CA ARG A 9 -7.92 -2.51 22.78
C ARG A 9 -8.71 -1.25 23.18
N ASN A 10 -8.26 -0.50 24.19
CA ASN A 10 -8.93 0.70 24.70
C ASN A 10 -8.08 1.99 24.53
N LYS A 11 -7.11 2.00 23.62
CA LYS A 11 -6.42 3.26 23.29
C LYS A 11 -7.32 4.12 22.41
N LEU A 12 -7.70 5.29 22.92
CA LEU A 12 -8.25 6.35 22.09
C LEU A 12 -7.20 6.75 21.06
N VAL A 13 -7.59 6.72 19.80
CA VAL A 13 -6.74 7.04 18.66
C VAL A 13 -7.44 8.03 17.76
N GLU A 14 -6.69 9.03 17.30
CA GLU A 14 -7.23 10.16 16.55
C GLU A 14 -7.79 9.76 15.18
N ILE A 15 -7.12 8.83 14.49
CA ILE A 15 -7.42 8.43 13.12
C ILE A 15 -7.39 6.90 13.03
N THR A 16 -8.41 6.32 12.41
CA THR A 16 -8.49 4.90 12.06
C THR A 16 -9.16 4.73 10.70
N THR A 17 -8.76 3.70 9.98
CA THR A 17 -9.35 3.31 8.70
C THR A 17 -9.99 1.92 8.83
N PRO A 18 -11.27 1.73 8.46
CA PRO A 18 -11.88 0.41 8.50
C PRO A 18 -11.24 -0.52 7.47
N VAL A 19 -11.27 -1.82 7.76
CA VAL A 19 -10.79 -2.86 6.85
C VAL A 19 -11.95 -3.67 6.30
N LEU A 20 -11.90 -3.90 5.00
CA LEU A 20 -12.76 -4.79 4.26
C LEU A 20 -12.00 -6.08 3.95
N ILE A 21 -12.70 -7.20 3.99
CA ILE A 21 -12.17 -8.48 3.51
C ILE A 21 -12.75 -8.69 2.13
N THR A 22 -11.87 -8.73 1.13
CA THR A 22 -12.24 -9.03 -0.26
C THR A 22 -11.80 -10.45 -0.60
N TRP A 23 -12.61 -11.15 -1.39
CA TRP A 23 -12.30 -12.50 -1.85
C TRP A 23 -11.88 -12.45 -3.32
N HIS A 24 -10.73 -13.03 -3.65
CA HIS A 24 -10.22 -13.05 -5.03
C HIS A 24 -9.26 -14.23 -5.23
N ASP A 25 -9.38 -14.95 -6.36
CA ASP A 25 -8.58 -16.14 -6.70
C ASP A 25 -8.45 -17.17 -5.56
N GLY A 26 -9.56 -17.47 -4.85
CA GLY A 26 -9.58 -18.44 -3.76
C GLY A 26 -8.81 -18.02 -2.50
N LYS A 27 -8.44 -16.73 -2.38
CA LYS A 27 -7.79 -16.17 -1.19
C LYS A 27 -8.52 -14.94 -0.70
N SER A 28 -8.55 -14.75 0.63
CA SER A 28 -8.97 -13.49 1.24
C SER A 28 -7.84 -12.47 1.17
N ARG A 29 -8.19 -11.22 0.92
CA ARG A 29 -7.29 -10.06 0.94
C ARG A 29 -7.85 -9.02 1.90
N LEU A 30 -7.00 -8.52 2.80
CA LEU A 30 -7.32 -7.39 3.66
C LEU A 30 -7.16 -6.10 2.86
N CYS A 31 -8.22 -5.30 2.78
CA CYS A 31 -8.26 -4.04 2.06
C CYS A 31 -8.62 -2.90 3.02
N GLY A 32 -7.66 -2.04 3.35
CA GLY A 32 -7.93 -0.82 4.12
C GLY A 32 -8.66 0.21 3.27
N ASP A 33 -9.77 0.75 3.76
CA ASP A 33 -10.54 1.78 3.05
C ASP A 33 -9.95 3.18 3.26
N PHE A 34 -8.85 3.45 2.58
CA PHE A 34 -8.15 4.74 2.69
C PHE A 34 -8.79 5.88 1.88
N ARG A 35 -10.02 5.76 1.39
CA ARG A 35 -10.64 6.80 0.54
C ARG A 35 -10.71 8.16 1.22
N ALA A 36 -11.12 8.19 2.49
CA ALA A 36 -11.15 9.42 3.27
C ALA A 36 -9.75 10.01 3.43
N LEU A 37 -8.76 9.18 3.80
CA LEU A 37 -7.37 9.61 3.94
C LEU A 37 -6.81 10.17 2.62
N ASN A 38 -7.08 9.50 1.50
CA ASN A 38 -6.59 9.88 0.18
C ASN A 38 -7.04 11.28 -0.24
N ASN A 39 -8.22 11.73 0.20
CA ASN A 39 -8.71 13.08 -0.06
C ASN A 39 -7.92 14.17 0.68
N TYR A 40 -7.31 13.83 1.82
CA TYR A 40 -6.49 14.75 2.61
C TYR A 40 -4.99 14.66 2.27
N THR A 41 -4.56 13.61 1.56
CA THR A 41 -3.16 13.44 1.16
C THR A 41 -2.86 14.14 -0.17
N LYS A 42 -1.66 14.72 -0.28
CA LYS A 42 -1.16 15.23 -1.55
C LYS A 42 -0.71 14.05 -2.43
N ALA A 43 -1.30 13.92 -3.62
CA ALA A 43 -0.88 12.93 -4.60
C ALA A 43 0.58 13.17 -5.03
N ASP A 44 1.42 12.15 -4.86
CA ASP A 44 2.79 12.15 -5.38
C ASP A 44 2.77 11.74 -6.86
N ARG A 45 3.06 12.69 -7.74
CA ARG A 45 3.08 12.49 -9.19
C ARG A 45 4.52 12.34 -9.65
N TYR A 46 5.12 11.19 -9.33
CA TYR A 46 6.42 10.83 -9.88
C TYR A 46 6.33 10.77 -11.42
N PRO A 47 7.30 11.33 -12.17
CA PRO A 47 7.24 11.33 -13.62
C PRO A 47 7.41 9.90 -14.16
N ILE A 48 6.29 9.26 -14.48
CA ILE A 48 6.28 7.97 -15.17
C ILE A 48 6.52 8.23 -16.67
N PRO A 49 7.49 7.56 -17.31
CA PRO A 49 7.74 7.74 -18.73
C PRO A 49 6.51 7.32 -19.55
N ARG A 50 6.27 8.02 -20.66
CA ARG A 50 5.25 7.61 -21.63
C ARG A 50 5.60 6.22 -22.16
N ILE A 51 4.58 5.37 -22.33
CA ILE A 51 4.73 3.99 -22.80
C ILE A 51 5.55 3.92 -24.09
N LEU A 52 5.28 4.80 -25.06
CA LEU A 52 6.03 4.87 -26.33
C LEU A 52 7.53 5.07 -26.12
N HIS A 53 7.94 6.01 -25.27
CA HIS A 53 9.36 6.26 -25.00
C HIS A 53 10.04 5.07 -24.31
N ALA A 54 9.29 4.29 -23.52
CA ALA A 54 9.81 3.07 -22.91
C ALA A 54 9.97 1.96 -23.97
N LEU A 55 9.04 1.85 -24.92
CA LEU A 55 9.09 0.89 -26.02
C LEU A 55 10.22 1.19 -27.01
N ASP A 56 10.46 2.45 -27.37
CA ASP A 56 11.57 2.84 -28.27
C ASP A 56 12.94 2.40 -27.73
N LYS A 57 13.10 2.40 -26.39
CA LYS A 57 14.31 1.92 -25.72
C LYS A 57 14.42 0.40 -25.72
N LEU A 58 13.28 -0.30 -25.66
CA LEU A 58 13.21 -1.76 -25.68
C LEU A 58 13.44 -2.33 -27.09
N GLU A 59 12.97 -1.64 -28.13
CA GLU A 59 13.10 -2.08 -29.53
C GLU A 59 14.57 -2.34 -29.92
N LYS A 60 15.48 -1.51 -29.43
CA LYS A 60 16.92 -1.61 -29.75
C LYS A 60 17.67 -2.68 -28.93
N SER A 61 16.98 -3.43 -28.07
CA SER A 61 17.61 -4.41 -27.19
C SER A 61 17.68 -5.80 -27.83
N LYS A 62 18.81 -6.50 -27.61
CA LYS A 62 19.01 -7.87 -28.11
C LYS A 62 18.30 -8.92 -27.24
N TYR A 63 18.15 -8.63 -25.95
CA TYR A 63 17.47 -9.49 -24.97
C TYR A 63 16.69 -8.61 -24.00
N ILE A 64 15.48 -9.05 -23.63
CA ILE A 64 14.62 -8.38 -22.67
C ILE A 64 14.35 -9.33 -21.51
N THR A 65 14.62 -8.87 -20.29
CA THR A 65 14.30 -9.59 -19.05
C THR A 65 13.27 -8.79 -18.26
N LYS A 66 12.17 -9.43 -17.87
CA LYS A 66 11.13 -8.83 -17.02
C LYS A 66 11.27 -9.39 -15.61
N MET A 67 11.37 -8.49 -14.63
CA MET A 67 11.34 -8.83 -13.21
C MET A 67 10.08 -8.24 -12.58
N ASP A 68 9.39 -9.03 -11.75
CA ASP A 68 8.25 -8.57 -10.98
C ASP A 68 8.63 -8.46 -9.50
N CYS A 69 8.43 -7.28 -8.91
CA CYS A 69 8.66 -7.06 -7.49
C CYS A 69 7.39 -7.44 -6.71
N MET A 70 7.23 -8.74 -6.45
CA MET A 70 6.08 -9.27 -5.70
C MET A 70 5.95 -8.55 -4.35
N LYS A 71 4.74 -8.03 -4.04
CA LYS A 71 4.45 -7.34 -2.77
C LYS A 71 5.37 -6.14 -2.48
N SER A 72 5.89 -5.48 -3.51
CA SER A 72 6.84 -4.35 -3.41
C SER A 72 6.44 -3.26 -2.41
N PHE A 73 5.14 -2.94 -2.30
CA PHE A 73 4.63 -1.95 -1.36
C PHE A 73 4.92 -2.29 0.11
N HIS A 74 5.12 -3.56 0.46
CA HIS A 74 5.46 -3.99 1.82
C HIS A 74 6.97 -3.99 2.10
N HIS A 75 7.81 -3.87 1.07
CA HIS A 75 9.27 -3.81 1.23
C HIS A 75 9.73 -2.40 1.61
N ASN A 76 8.99 -1.37 1.17
CA ASN A 76 9.28 0.02 1.49
C ASN A 76 8.62 0.42 2.80
N GLY A 77 9.43 0.89 3.76
CA GLY A 77 8.92 1.39 5.03
C GLY A 77 8.16 2.70 4.88
N ALA A 78 7.06 2.84 5.61
CA ALA A 78 6.37 4.12 5.73
C ALA A 78 7.19 5.09 6.60
N LYS A 79 7.09 6.40 6.31
CA LYS A 79 7.73 7.44 7.12
C LYS A 79 7.15 7.44 8.54
N LEU A 80 8.01 7.54 9.56
CA LEU A 80 7.63 7.40 10.98
C LEU A 80 6.43 8.27 11.39
N ASN A 81 6.40 9.53 10.94
CA ASN A 81 5.32 10.47 11.26
C ASN A 81 4.00 10.15 10.55
N SER A 82 4.04 9.33 9.50
CA SER A 82 2.89 8.98 8.66
C SER A 82 2.29 7.61 8.99
N ILE A 83 2.98 6.78 9.78
CA ILE A 83 2.49 5.45 10.19
C ILE A 83 1.11 5.54 10.84
N LYS A 84 0.90 6.56 11.69
CA LYS A 84 -0.40 6.79 12.36
C LYS A 84 -1.58 7.00 11.39
N LEU A 85 -1.31 7.45 10.17
CA LEU A 85 -2.34 7.65 9.14
C LEU A 85 -2.76 6.33 8.49
N LEU A 86 -1.87 5.34 8.49
CA LEU A 86 -2.10 4.00 7.92
C LEU A 86 -2.79 3.06 8.93
N ARG A 87 -3.17 3.56 10.10
CA ARG A 87 -3.78 2.76 11.17
C ARG A 87 -5.11 2.16 10.71
N ILE A 88 -5.23 0.86 10.91
CA ILE A 88 -6.42 0.09 10.55
C ILE A 88 -7.20 -0.36 11.78
N ILE A 89 -8.52 -0.41 11.67
CA ILE A 89 -9.42 -0.98 12.69
C ILE A 89 -10.15 -2.20 12.14
N CYS A 90 -10.14 -3.27 12.93
CA CYS A 90 -10.89 -4.48 12.67
C CYS A 90 -11.52 -5.01 13.98
N HIS A 91 -12.34 -6.07 13.88
CA HIS A 91 -13.01 -6.68 15.04
C HIS A 91 -12.04 -7.18 16.14
N MET A 92 -10.76 -7.43 15.80
CA MET A 92 -9.74 -7.87 16.75
C MET A 92 -9.04 -6.71 17.50
N GLY A 93 -9.20 -5.49 17.00
CA GLY A 93 -8.60 -4.28 17.56
C GLY A 93 -8.03 -3.36 16.48
N ILE A 94 -7.10 -2.52 16.91
CA ILE A 94 -6.50 -1.45 16.12
C ILE A 94 -5.04 -1.79 15.85
N TYR A 95 -4.56 -1.56 14.64
CA TYR A 95 -3.21 -1.94 14.21
C TYR A 95 -2.55 -0.88 13.34
N GLU A 96 -1.21 -0.86 13.34
CA GLU A 96 -0.34 0.04 12.57
C GLU A 96 0.76 -0.74 11.85
#